data_AF-A0A925Q417-F1
#
_entry.id   AF-A0A925Q417-F1
#
_cell.length_a   1.000
_cell.length_b   1.000
_cell.length_c   1.000
_cell.angle_alpha   90.00
_cell.angle_beta   90.00
_cell.angle_gamma   90.00
#
_symmetry.space_group_name_H-M   'P 1'
#
loop_
_entity.id
_entity.type
_entity.pdbx_description
1 polymer ?
#
loop_
_entity_poly.entity_id
_entity_poly.type
_entity_poly.pdbx_seq_one_letter_code
_entity_poly.pdbx_strand_id
1 'polypeptide(L)'
;MKRIFASVLPFLFAASAVAQVPAPTEGGIFVGSTPCGAQVLRFLGIAAQTKCEFVRWELSLAVDVKNEAPGPAAATVEYGVYGKPLTKLKRDLTWAAVNGTAERKDAQVVELKRGGASLKLWRVNDETLHFLDSKSQLLVGDGGHSYALSVALAKGPEAPTAAPPDLAYKLLPLATGANVYGVFEGRTPCEIAKVVNIATPASCLKLKWRLTLFQDSKTKAPASYRLEGSLFPAGARAGALTPLSGTPFDAAAQVVRLELPDAERAAYVRGKSVEPIHLMRGDENVLFFLDNGGKLGLGNRDFNYALNRRLKP
;
A
#
# COMPACT_ATOMS: atom_id res chain seq x y z
N MET A 1 51.44 -3.35 -54.59
CA MET A 1 50.01 -2.93 -54.50
C MET A 1 49.20 -4.07 -53.91
N LYS A 2 48.78 -3.99 -52.64
CA LYS A 2 47.92 -5.00 -51.99
C LYS A 2 46.53 -4.39 -51.81
N ARG A 3 45.50 -4.98 -52.44
CA ARG A 3 44.10 -4.60 -52.28
C ARG A 3 43.53 -5.29 -51.04
N ILE A 4 42.94 -4.52 -50.14
CA ILE A 4 42.21 -4.99 -48.97
C ILE A 4 40.72 -5.05 -49.35
N PHE A 5 40.12 -6.24 -49.27
CA PHE A 5 38.67 -6.44 -49.41
C PHE A 5 38.00 -6.21 -48.06
N ALA A 6 37.11 -5.22 -47.98
CA ALA A 6 36.23 -5.01 -46.83
C ALA A 6 34.99 -5.92 -46.98
N SER A 7 34.85 -6.90 -46.09
CA SER A 7 33.68 -7.76 -46.00
C SER A 7 32.60 -7.06 -45.16
N VAL A 8 31.46 -6.76 -45.78
CA VAL A 8 30.29 -6.18 -45.13
C VAL A 8 29.41 -7.33 -44.64
N LEU A 9 29.37 -7.55 -43.33
CA LEU A 9 28.42 -8.49 -42.71
C LEU A 9 27.02 -7.84 -42.62
N PRO A 10 25.94 -8.53 -43.03
CA PRO A 10 24.60 -8.03 -42.87
C PRO A 10 24.16 -8.17 -41.41
N PHE A 11 23.76 -7.05 -40.79
CA PHE A 11 23.06 -7.05 -39.50
C PHE A 11 21.64 -7.59 -39.71
N LEU A 12 21.42 -8.84 -39.28
CA LEU A 12 20.07 -9.40 -39.10
C LEU A 12 19.41 -8.71 -37.90
N PHE A 13 18.39 -7.91 -38.15
CA PHE A 13 17.48 -7.42 -37.12
C PHE A 13 16.63 -8.60 -36.63
N ALA A 14 16.97 -9.15 -35.47
CA ALA A 14 16.09 -10.07 -34.75
C ALA A 14 14.88 -9.28 -34.24
N ALA A 15 13.69 -9.57 -34.79
CA ALA A 15 12.44 -9.07 -34.23
C ALA A 15 12.23 -9.69 -32.84
N SER A 16 12.48 -8.91 -31.78
CA SER A 16 12.09 -9.30 -30.43
C SER A 16 10.57 -9.38 -30.37
N ALA A 17 10.03 -10.59 -30.31
CA ALA A 17 8.65 -10.81 -29.93
C ALA A 17 8.45 -10.25 -28.51
N VAL A 18 7.71 -9.15 -28.40
CA VAL A 18 7.27 -8.63 -27.10
C VAL A 18 6.27 -9.66 -26.57
N ALA A 19 6.69 -10.45 -25.59
CA ALA A 19 5.79 -11.37 -24.90
C ALA A 19 4.63 -10.55 -24.29
N GLN A 20 3.42 -10.76 -24.80
CA GLN A 20 2.21 -10.20 -24.19
C GLN A 20 2.08 -10.80 -22.80
N VAL A 21 1.99 -9.93 -21.80
CA VAL A 21 1.76 -10.37 -20.43
C VAL A 21 0.30 -10.81 -20.29
N PRO A 22 0.03 -12.01 -19.75
CA PRO A 22 -1.33 -12.46 -19.51
C PRO A 22 -2.04 -11.43 -18.64
N ALA A 23 -3.27 -11.08 -19.02
CA ALA A 23 -4.05 -10.16 -18.20
C ALA A 23 -4.30 -10.77 -16.81
N PRO A 24 -4.54 -9.93 -15.79
CA PRO A 24 -5.05 -10.38 -14.50
C PRO A 24 -6.20 -11.36 -14.70
N THR A 25 -6.09 -12.56 -14.14
CA THR A 25 -7.08 -13.63 -14.29
C THR A 25 -8.41 -13.34 -13.58
N GLU A 26 -8.45 -12.34 -12.69
CA GLU A 26 -9.65 -12.00 -11.94
C GLU A 26 -9.88 -10.48 -11.92
N GLY A 27 -11.05 -10.09 -12.44
CA GLY A 27 -11.62 -8.79 -12.15
C GLY A 27 -12.07 -8.69 -10.70
N GLY A 28 -12.50 -7.51 -10.27
CA GLY A 28 -12.95 -7.32 -8.90
C GLY A 28 -13.45 -5.92 -8.62
N ILE A 29 -14.09 -5.77 -7.46
CA ILE A 29 -14.42 -4.48 -6.88
C ILE A 29 -13.39 -4.19 -5.80
N PHE A 30 -12.65 -3.09 -5.94
CA PHE A 30 -11.63 -2.66 -5.00
C PHE A 30 -12.08 -1.38 -4.30
N VAL A 31 -11.93 -1.34 -2.98
CA VAL A 31 -12.32 -0.20 -2.14
C VAL A 31 -11.14 0.30 -1.32
N GLY A 32 -11.19 1.57 -0.97
CA GLY A 32 -10.18 2.21 -0.13
C GLY A 32 -10.33 3.71 -0.12
N SER A 33 -9.52 4.38 0.68
CA SER A 33 -9.47 5.84 0.76
C SER A 33 -8.07 6.34 0.43
N THR A 34 -7.98 7.40 -0.37
CA THR A 34 -6.72 8.04 -0.77
C THR A 34 -6.71 9.52 -0.41
N PRO A 35 -5.54 10.14 -0.19
CA PRO A 35 -5.46 11.59 -0.13
C PRO A 35 -5.93 12.23 -1.44
N CYS A 36 -6.36 13.49 -1.39
CA CYS A 36 -6.70 14.28 -2.58
C CYS A 36 -5.46 14.82 -3.31
N GLY A 37 -4.52 13.95 -3.66
CA GLY A 37 -3.32 14.33 -4.41
C GLY A 37 -3.65 14.82 -5.83
N ALA A 38 -2.82 15.72 -6.36
CA ALA A 38 -3.03 16.36 -7.67
C ALA A 38 -3.25 15.35 -8.81
N GLN A 39 -2.55 14.22 -8.78
CA GLN A 39 -2.71 13.16 -9.78
C GLN A 39 -4.10 12.52 -9.74
N VAL A 40 -4.62 12.22 -8.54
CA VAL A 40 -5.97 11.68 -8.34
C VAL A 40 -7.02 12.69 -8.77
N LEU A 41 -6.91 13.94 -8.34
CA LEU A 41 -7.87 14.99 -8.71
C LEU A 41 -7.92 15.21 -10.22
N ARG A 42 -6.75 15.32 -10.88
CA ARG A 42 -6.65 15.43 -12.33
C ARG A 42 -7.26 14.23 -13.04
N PHE A 43 -6.95 13.01 -12.58
CA PHE A 43 -7.53 11.80 -13.17
C PHE A 43 -9.05 11.78 -13.04
N LEU A 44 -9.62 12.17 -11.91
CA LEU A 44 -11.07 12.24 -11.68
C LEU A 44 -11.76 13.42 -12.39
N GLY A 45 -10.99 14.41 -12.85
CA GLY A 45 -11.51 15.64 -13.42
C GLY A 45 -12.10 16.57 -12.35
N ILE A 46 -11.56 16.50 -11.13
CA ILE A 46 -11.88 17.40 -10.03
C ILE A 46 -10.92 18.59 -10.11
N ALA A 47 -11.46 19.81 -9.98
CA ALA A 47 -10.65 21.02 -10.08
C ALA A 47 -9.62 21.10 -8.94
N ALA A 48 -8.39 21.52 -9.24
CA ALA A 48 -7.27 21.50 -8.29
C ALA A 48 -7.51 22.37 -7.04
N GLN A 49 -8.34 23.41 -7.14
CA GLN A 49 -8.74 24.29 -6.05
C GLN A 49 -9.88 23.74 -5.16
N THR A 50 -10.41 22.57 -5.49
CA THR A 50 -11.49 21.95 -4.72
C THR A 50 -10.98 21.59 -3.33
N LYS A 51 -11.67 22.05 -2.28
CA LYS A 51 -11.37 21.65 -0.90
C LYS A 51 -11.62 20.15 -0.75
N CYS A 52 -10.56 19.38 -0.59
CA CYS A 52 -10.57 17.94 -0.62
C CYS A 52 -9.43 17.42 0.26
N GLU A 53 -9.76 16.61 1.26
CA GLU A 53 -8.79 15.93 2.12
C GLU A 53 -8.60 14.47 1.68
N PHE A 54 -9.69 13.80 1.30
CA PHE A 54 -9.65 12.42 0.84
C PHE A 54 -10.66 12.10 -0.26
N VAL A 55 -10.42 10.97 -0.92
CA VAL A 55 -11.28 10.33 -1.90
C VAL A 55 -11.51 8.88 -1.45
N ARG A 56 -12.76 8.49 -1.24
CA ARG A 56 -13.16 7.08 -1.10
C ARG A 56 -13.43 6.51 -2.47
N TRP A 57 -12.96 5.30 -2.71
CA TRP A 57 -13.04 4.60 -3.98
C TRP A 57 -13.89 3.34 -3.86
N GLU A 58 -14.60 3.06 -4.92
CA GLU A 58 -15.11 1.75 -5.32
C GLU A 58 -14.78 1.61 -6.81
N LEU A 59 -13.71 0.87 -7.10
CA LEU A 59 -13.18 0.63 -8.44
C LEU A 59 -13.59 -0.78 -8.89
N SER A 60 -14.42 -0.86 -9.92
CA SER A 60 -14.77 -2.13 -10.58
C SER A 60 -13.87 -2.34 -11.79
N LEU A 61 -13.18 -3.47 -11.84
CA LEU A 61 -12.44 -3.96 -13.01
C LEU A 61 -13.10 -5.26 -13.48
N ALA A 62 -13.68 -5.27 -14.68
CA ALA A 62 -14.15 -6.51 -15.28
C ALA A 62 -13.05 -7.13 -16.15
N VAL A 63 -13.02 -8.47 -16.21
CA VAL A 63 -12.20 -9.25 -17.13
C VAL A 63 -13.14 -10.01 -18.04
N ASP A 64 -12.85 -10.00 -19.35
CA ASP A 64 -13.51 -10.90 -20.29
C ASP A 64 -12.95 -12.30 -20.11
N VAL A 65 -13.71 -13.14 -19.41
CA VAL A 65 -13.33 -14.52 -19.08
C VAL A 65 -13.07 -15.38 -20.33
N LYS A 66 -13.69 -15.06 -21.47
CA LYS A 66 -13.49 -15.86 -22.69
C LYS A 66 -12.15 -15.58 -23.35
N ASN A 67 -11.67 -14.35 -23.25
CA ASN A 67 -10.50 -13.87 -23.98
C ASN A 67 -9.33 -13.51 -23.06
N GLU A 68 -9.50 -13.66 -21.74
CA GLU A 68 -8.57 -13.18 -20.71
C GLU A 68 -8.12 -11.74 -21.00
N ALA A 69 -9.08 -10.90 -21.39
CA ALA A 69 -8.83 -9.54 -21.84
C ALA A 69 -9.44 -8.51 -20.88
N PRO A 70 -8.89 -7.29 -20.80
CA PRO A 70 -9.51 -6.19 -20.07
C PRO A 70 -10.96 -5.94 -20.52
N GLY A 71 -11.89 -6.03 -19.59
CA GLY A 71 -13.30 -5.70 -19.80
C GLY A 71 -13.63 -4.25 -19.39
N PRO A 72 -14.93 -3.93 -19.24
CA PRO A 72 -15.36 -2.63 -18.72
C PRO A 72 -14.75 -2.30 -17.34
N ALA A 73 -14.43 -1.04 -17.10
CA ALA A 73 -14.08 -0.55 -15.78
C ALA A 73 -14.94 0.65 -15.39
N ALA A 74 -15.17 0.82 -14.10
CA ALA A 74 -15.87 1.97 -13.56
C ALA A 74 -15.33 2.33 -12.17
N ALA A 75 -15.35 3.60 -11.83
CA ALA A 75 -15.07 4.08 -10.49
C ALA A 75 -16.25 4.90 -9.96
N THR A 76 -16.77 4.50 -8.81
CA THR A 76 -17.62 5.34 -7.97
C THR A 76 -16.75 5.91 -6.86
N VAL A 77 -16.72 7.23 -6.74
CA VAL A 77 -15.92 7.90 -5.71
C VAL A 77 -16.75 8.89 -4.89
N GLU A 78 -16.36 9.07 -3.64
CA GLU A 78 -16.84 10.13 -2.76
C GLU A 78 -15.64 10.95 -2.30
N TYR A 79 -15.70 12.27 -2.43
CA TYR A 79 -14.58 13.13 -2.05
C TYR A 79 -15.04 14.35 -1.28
N GLY A 80 -14.15 14.89 -0.44
CA GLY A 80 -14.43 16.07 0.36
C GLY A 80 -13.55 16.20 1.58
N VAL A 81 -14.08 16.84 2.61
CA VAL A 81 -13.43 17.16 3.88
C VAL A 81 -14.11 16.36 5.00
N TYR A 82 -13.36 15.92 6.00
CA TYR A 82 -13.95 15.20 7.13
C TYR A 82 -15.05 16.01 7.84
N GLY A 83 -16.12 15.31 8.25
CA GLY A 83 -17.26 15.93 8.95
C GLY A 83 -18.13 16.82 8.06
N LYS A 84 -17.93 16.82 6.73
CA LYS A 84 -18.79 17.50 5.75
C LYS A 84 -19.45 16.48 4.82
N PRO A 85 -20.62 16.82 4.24
CA PRO A 85 -21.20 16.02 3.17
C PRO A 85 -20.19 15.81 2.03
N LEU A 86 -20.03 14.56 1.58
CA LEU A 86 -19.12 14.21 0.50
C LEU A 86 -19.80 14.35 -0.86
N THR A 87 -19.05 14.80 -1.85
CA THR A 87 -19.50 14.84 -3.23
C THR A 87 -19.33 13.48 -3.88
N LYS A 88 -20.39 12.94 -4.48
CA LYS A 88 -20.37 11.66 -5.20
C LYS A 88 -20.07 11.87 -6.68
N LEU A 89 -19.33 10.94 -7.25
CA LEU A 89 -18.90 11.01 -8.65
C LEU A 89 -18.77 9.61 -9.23
N LYS A 90 -19.36 9.38 -10.40
CA LYS A 90 -19.15 8.15 -11.17
C LYS A 90 -18.30 8.43 -12.41
N ARG A 91 -17.43 7.48 -12.75
CA ARG A 91 -16.56 7.51 -13.92
C ARG A 91 -16.58 6.17 -14.63
N ASP A 92 -16.92 6.20 -15.91
CA ASP A 92 -16.67 5.07 -16.80
C ASP A 92 -15.22 5.14 -17.27
N LEU A 93 -14.55 3.99 -17.25
CA LEU A 93 -13.12 3.85 -17.49
C LEU A 93 -12.87 2.73 -18.50
N THR A 94 -11.73 2.81 -19.16
CA THR A 94 -11.10 1.64 -19.78
C THR A 94 -9.85 1.30 -18.99
N TRP A 95 -9.39 0.06 -19.10
CA TRP A 95 -8.14 -0.34 -18.47
C TRP A 95 -7.34 -1.28 -19.34
N ALA A 96 -6.04 -1.33 -19.08
CA ALA A 96 -5.11 -2.26 -19.73
C ALA A 96 -4.13 -2.81 -18.71
N ALA A 97 -3.68 -4.05 -18.92
CA ALA A 97 -2.53 -4.59 -18.21
C ALA A 97 -1.25 -4.04 -18.84
N VAL A 98 -0.37 -3.48 -18.02
CA VAL A 98 0.97 -3.03 -18.38
C VAL A 98 1.96 -3.56 -17.34
N ASN A 99 3.26 -3.48 -17.63
CA ASN A 99 4.28 -3.96 -16.71
C ASN A 99 5.05 -2.83 -16.06
N GLY A 100 5.47 -3.11 -14.84
CA GLY A 100 6.63 -2.50 -14.23
C GLY A 100 6.28 -1.32 -13.34
N THR A 101 6.83 -1.37 -12.13
CA THR A 101 7.07 -0.19 -11.30
C THR A 101 8.48 0.36 -11.55
N ALA A 102 8.82 1.46 -10.89
CA ALA A 102 10.17 1.99 -10.90
C ALA A 102 11.19 0.94 -10.41
N GLU A 103 10.87 0.23 -9.31
CA GLU A 103 11.74 -0.77 -8.67
C GLU A 103 11.55 -2.20 -9.19
N ARG A 104 10.39 -2.56 -9.76
CA ARG A 104 10.06 -3.94 -10.15
C ARG A 104 9.58 -4.02 -11.60
N LYS A 105 10.39 -4.54 -12.52
CA LYS A 105 10.06 -4.55 -13.96
C LYS A 105 9.02 -5.59 -14.38
N ASP A 106 8.88 -6.63 -13.58
CA ASP A 106 7.94 -7.75 -13.73
C ASP A 106 6.59 -7.50 -13.03
N ALA A 107 6.46 -6.40 -12.27
CA ALA A 107 5.24 -6.09 -11.55
C ALA A 107 4.05 -5.92 -12.50
N GLN A 108 2.93 -6.58 -12.17
CA GLN A 108 1.66 -6.41 -12.89
C GLN A 108 1.05 -5.05 -12.55
N VAL A 109 0.80 -4.21 -13.57
CA VAL A 109 0.24 -2.88 -13.39
C VAL A 109 -1.05 -2.76 -14.20
N VAL A 110 -2.08 -2.20 -13.57
CA VAL A 110 -3.33 -1.80 -14.21
C VAL A 110 -3.22 -0.33 -14.59
N GLU A 111 -3.35 -0.01 -15.88
CA GLU A 111 -3.46 1.36 -16.35
C GLU A 111 -4.93 1.69 -16.62
N LEU A 112 -5.52 2.58 -15.80
CA LEU A 112 -6.85 3.14 -16.00
C LEU A 112 -6.79 4.36 -16.92
N LYS A 113 -7.72 4.45 -17.86
CA LYS A 113 -7.83 5.56 -18.82
C LYS A 113 -9.20 6.21 -18.75
N ARG A 114 -9.20 7.54 -18.84
CA ARG A 114 -10.39 8.38 -18.95
C ARG A 114 -10.12 9.56 -19.86
N GLY A 115 -10.62 9.51 -21.09
CA GLY A 115 -10.28 10.52 -22.11
C GLY A 115 -8.76 10.61 -22.26
N GLY A 116 -8.20 11.82 -22.14
CA GLY A 116 -6.74 12.05 -22.17
C GLY A 116 -6.00 11.82 -20.85
N ALA A 117 -6.67 11.39 -19.78
CA ALA A 117 -6.05 11.14 -18.47
C ALA A 117 -5.77 9.65 -18.26
N SER A 118 -4.65 9.35 -17.61
CA SER A 118 -4.23 8.00 -17.21
C SER A 118 -3.86 7.97 -15.73
N LEU A 119 -4.10 6.82 -15.10
CA LEU A 119 -3.73 6.52 -13.72
C LEU A 119 -3.31 5.05 -13.64
N LYS A 120 -2.13 4.78 -13.06
CA LYS A 120 -1.59 3.43 -12.94
C LYS A 120 -1.72 2.91 -11.52
N LEU A 121 -1.95 1.61 -11.39
CA LEU A 121 -2.02 0.91 -10.11
C LEU A 121 -1.19 -0.37 -10.20
N TRP A 122 -0.25 -0.54 -9.29
CA TRP A 122 0.43 -1.81 -9.12
C TRP A 122 -0.51 -2.81 -8.44
N ARG A 123 -0.67 -3.99 -9.04
CA ARG A 123 -1.32 -5.13 -8.42
C ARG A 123 -0.32 -5.81 -7.49
N VAL A 124 -0.41 -5.47 -6.20
CA VAL A 124 0.51 -5.96 -5.15
C VAL A 124 0.30 -7.47 -4.95
N ASN A 125 -0.96 -7.88 -4.90
CA ASN A 125 -1.43 -9.26 -5.03
C ASN A 125 -2.83 -9.24 -5.68
N ASP A 126 -3.52 -10.39 -5.74
CA ASP A 126 -4.85 -10.47 -6.35
C ASP A 126 -5.91 -9.59 -5.64
N GLU A 127 -5.69 -9.26 -4.37
CA GLU A 127 -6.66 -8.59 -3.50
C GLU A 127 -6.30 -7.13 -3.21
N THR A 128 -5.13 -6.65 -3.65
CA THR A 128 -4.60 -5.32 -3.30
C THR A 128 -3.99 -4.60 -4.49
N LEU A 129 -4.46 -3.38 -4.73
CA LEU A 129 -3.92 -2.44 -5.72
C LEU A 129 -3.27 -1.26 -5.00
N HIS A 130 -2.18 -0.70 -5.52
CA HIS A 130 -1.57 0.53 -5.01
C HIS A 130 -1.30 1.53 -6.13
N PHE A 131 -1.69 2.80 -5.97
CA PHE A 131 -1.56 3.76 -7.06
C PHE A 131 -0.10 4.13 -7.30
N LEU A 132 0.24 4.33 -8.57
CA LEU A 132 1.55 4.74 -9.01
C LEU A 132 1.52 6.18 -9.53
N ASP A 133 2.65 6.86 -9.40
CA ASP A 133 2.85 8.18 -9.97
C ASP A 133 3.19 8.11 -11.47
N SER A 134 3.43 9.27 -12.11
CA SER A 134 3.82 9.31 -13.52
C SER A 134 5.19 8.68 -13.81
N LYS A 135 6.01 8.44 -12.79
CA LYS A 135 7.32 7.77 -12.86
C LYS A 135 7.23 6.29 -12.47
N SER A 136 6.02 5.76 -12.30
CA SER A 136 5.76 4.41 -11.82
C SER A 136 6.31 4.11 -10.42
N GLN A 137 6.53 5.14 -9.58
CA GLN A 137 6.80 4.99 -8.15
C GLN A 137 5.49 4.88 -7.37
N LEU A 138 5.47 4.24 -6.20
CA LEU A 138 4.24 4.18 -5.41
C LEU A 138 3.89 5.59 -4.91
N LEU A 139 2.63 6.00 -5.09
CA LEU A 139 2.16 7.23 -4.48
C LEU A 139 2.17 7.08 -2.96
N VAL A 140 2.74 8.09 -2.30
CA VAL A 140 2.91 8.12 -0.84
C VAL A 140 1.73 8.86 -0.22
N GLY A 141 1.03 8.18 0.68
CA GLY A 141 -0.08 8.75 1.43
C GLY A 141 0.33 9.70 2.55
N ASP A 142 -0.55 9.84 3.52
CA ASP A 142 -0.33 10.55 4.77
C ASP A 142 -0.62 9.65 5.99
N GLY A 143 -0.56 10.21 7.20
CA GLY A 143 -0.88 9.46 8.43
C GLY A 143 -2.38 9.15 8.60
N GLY A 144 -3.23 9.56 7.66
CA GLY A 144 -4.66 9.34 7.61
C GLY A 144 -5.13 8.37 6.52
N HIS A 145 -4.50 8.41 5.35
CA HIS A 145 -4.88 7.67 4.15
C HIS A 145 -3.63 7.18 3.39
N SER A 146 -3.77 6.10 2.63
CA SER A 146 -2.72 5.63 1.71
C SER A 146 -3.23 5.63 0.28
N TYR A 147 -2.43 5.17 -0.68
CA TYR A 147 -2.88 4.97 -2.06
C TYR A 147 -3.20 3.50 -2.38
N ALA A 148 -3.50 2.69 -1.35
CA ALA A 148 -3.89 1.30 -1.51
C ALA A 148 -5.40 1.10 -1.55
N LEU A 149 -5.87 0.22 -2.43
CA LEU A 149 -7.23 -0.33 -2.46
C LEU A 149 -7.18 -1.83 -2.19
N SER A 150 -8.17 -2.35 -1.48
CA SER A 150 -8.33 -3.79 -1.23
C SER A 150 -9.64 -4.29 -1.84
N VAL A 151 -9.71 -5.57 -2.18
CA VAL A 151 -10.94 -6.20 -2.65
C VAL A 151 -12.08 -5.95 -1.65
N ALA A 152 -13.25 -5.58 -2.17
CA ALA A 152 -14.46 -5.37 -1.39
C ALA A 152 -14.94 -6.72 -0.85
N LEU A 153 -14.79 -6.93 0.45
CA LEU A 153 -15.43 -8.06 1.11
C LEU A 153 -16.95 -7.85 1.09
N ALA A 154 -17.70 -8.88 0.70
CA ALA A 154 -19.15 -8.82 0.46
C ALA A 154 -19.98 -8.31 1.65
N LYS A 155 -19.41 -8.26 2.86
CA LYS A 155 -19.99 -7.72 4.08
C LYS A 155 -18.90 -7.09 4.95
N GLY A 156 -18.49 -5.86 4.63
CA GLY A 156 -17.86 -5.02 5.64
C GLY A 156 -18.90 -4.65 6.71
N PRO A 157 -18.56 -4.61 8.00
CA PRO A 157 -19.46 -4.04 8.99
C PRO A 157 -19.81 -2.60 8.58
N GLU A 158 -21.09 -2.25 8.59
CA GLU A 158 -21.50 -0.86 8.41
C GLU A 158 -20.78 -0.01 9.47
N ALA A 159 -20.23 1.13 9.04
CA ALA A 159 -19.60 2.05 9.96
C ALA A 159 -20.62 2.42 11.04
N PRO A 160 -20.29 2.29 12.34
CA PRO A 160 -21.21 2.63 13.40
C PRO A 160 -21.62 4.10 13.28
N THR A 161 -22.87 4.36 13.60
CA THR A 161 -23.50 5.68 13.52
C THR A 161 -22.95 6.67 14.55
N ALA A 162 -22.29 6.20 15.61
CA ALA A 162 -21.64 7.02 16.62
C ALA A 162 -20.14 7.23 16.32
N ALA A 163 -19.67 8.46 16.51
CA ALA A 163 -18.25 8.77 16.45
C ALA A 163 -17.50 7.97 17.54
N PRO A 164 -16.55 7.09 17.18
CA PRO A 164 -15.81 6.33 18.17
C PRO A 164 -14.92 7.25 19.01
N PRO A 165 -14.52 6.83 20.22
CA PRO A 165 -13.48 7.52 20.96
C PRO A 165 -12.24 7.65 20.09
N ASP A 166 -11.68 8.87 20.01
CA ASP A 166 -10.40 9.06 19.35
C ASP A 166 -9.34 8.36 20.19
N LEU A 167 -8.81 7.23 19.68
CA LEU A 167 -7.74 6.46 20.33
C LEU A 167 -6.41 7.24 20.21
N ALA A 168 -6.37 8.39 20.88
CA ALA A 168 -5.20 9.23 21.00
C ALA A 168 -4.09 8.49 21.75
N TYR A 169 -2.87 8.76 21.36
CA TYR A 169 -1.67 8.18 21.95
C TYR A 169 -0.60 9.26 22.01
N LYS A 170 0.35 9.09 22.94
CA LYS A 170 1.46 10.02 23.08
C LYS A 170 2.38 9.93 21.87
N LEU A 171 2.46 11.02 21.11
CA LEU A 171 3.42 11.16 20.02
C LEU A 171 4.74 11.70 20.57
N LEU A 172 5.83 11.00 20.27
CA LEU A 172 7.16 11.53 20.50
C LEU A 172 7.53 12.48 19.34
N PRO A 173 8.51 13.38 19.54
CA PRO A 173 9.10 14.15 18.45
C PRO A 173 9.55 13.24 17.31
N LEU A 174 9.39 13.74 16.08
CA LEU A 174 9.77 12.98 14.90
C LEU A 174 11.27 12.68 14.96
N ALA A 175 11.63 11.39 14.79
CA ALA A 175 13.02 10.99 14.77
C ALA A 175 13.73 11.56 13.54
N THR A 176 14.94 12.07 13.73
CA THR A 176 15.81 12.60 12.67
C THR A 176 17.24 12.11 12.89
N GLY A 177 18.11 12.27 11.88
CA GLY A 177 19.52 11.93 11.96
C GLY A 177 19.93 10.74 11.09
N ALA A 178 21.24 10.51 10.98
CA ALA A 178 21.83 9.53 10.04
C ALA A 178 21.52 8.06 10.37
N ASN A 179 21.08 7.78 11.60
CA ASN A 179 20.65 6.47 12.09
C ASN A 179 19.15 6.22 11.87
N VAL A 180 18.39 7.19 11.36
CA VAL A 180 16.97 7.00 11.03
C VAL A 180 16.88 6.57 9.58
N TYR A 181 16.38 5.36 9.34
CA TYR A 181 16.06 4.91 7.99
C TYR A 181 14.85 5.68 7.46
N GLY A 182 13.77 5.72 8.24
CA GLY A 182 12.57 6.47 7.92
C GLY A 182 11.52 6.41 9.03
N VAL A 183 10.60 7.38 9.01
CA VAL A 183 9.38 7.35 9.82
C VAL A 183 8.19 7.11 8.90
N PHE A 184 7.36 6.14 9.23
CA PHE A 184 6.20 5.72 8.46
C PHE A 184 4.95 5.89 9.30
N GLU A 185 3.88 6.41 8.71
CA GLU A 185 2.60 6.62 9.38
C GLU A 185 1.46 6.00 8.57
N GLY A 186 0.41 5.57 9.26
CA GLY A 186 -0.77 5.05 8.59
C GLY A 186 -1.88 4.71 9.58
N ARG A 187 -3.00 4.25 9.02
CA ARG A 187 -4.15 3.79 9.78
C ARG A 187 -4.66 2.49 9.19
N THR A 188 -4.89 1.53 10.07
CA THR A 188 -5.51 0.24 9.71
C THR A 188 -6.89 0.13 10.31
N PRO A 189 -7.77 -0.71 9.75
CA PRO A 189 -8.92 -1.23 10.48
C PRO A 189 -8.48 -1.91 11.81
N CYS A 190 -9.38 -1.99 12.80
CA CYS A 190 -9.04 -2.59 14.11
C CYS A 190 -8.95 -4.11 14.08
N GLU A 191 -9.36 -4.75 12.98
CA GLU A 191 -9.26 -6.19 12.75
C GLU A 191 -7.83 -6.70 12.84
N ILE A 192 -6.83 -5.86 12.54
CA ILE A 192 -5.42 -6.20 12.73
C ILE A 192 -5.08 -6.52 14.20
N ALA A 193 -5.86 -6.02 15.16
CA ALA A 193 -5.66 -6.34 16.56
C ALA A 193 -5.79 -7.85 16.82
N LYS A 194 -6.60 -8.57 16.01
CA LYS A 194 -6.68 -10.04 16.05
C LYS A 194 -5.38 -10.70 15.58
N VAL A 195 -4.73 -10.13 14.56
CA VAL A 195 -3.44 -10.62 14.03
C VAL A 195 -2.35 -10.51 15.08
N VAL A 196 -2.31 -9.39 15.80
CA VAL A 196 -1.32 -9.16 16.88
C VAL A 196 -1.77 -9.70 18.24
N ASN A 197 -2.94 -10.32 18.32
CA ASN A 197 -3.58 -10.82 19.54
C ASN A 197 -3.67 -9.77 20.68
N ILE A 198 -4.11 -8.56 20.34
CA ILE A 198 -4.38 -7.47 21.28
C ILE A 198 -5.88 -7.20 21.30
N ALA A 199 -6.46 -7.11 22.50
CA ALA A 199 -7.87 -6.76 22.66
C ALA A 199 -8.11 -5.30 22.25
N THR A 200 -9.21 -5.06 21.54
CA THR A 200 -9.71 -3.71 21.22
C THR A 200 -11.16 -3.58 21.68
N PRO A 201 -11.63 -2.36 22.03
CA PRO A 201 -13.04 -2.16 22.32
C PRO A 201 -13.88 -2.46 21.08
N ALA A 202 -15.10 -2.94 21.26
CA ALA A 202 -16.01 -3.26 20.15
C ALA A 202 -16.31 -2.05 19.23
N SER A 203 -16.15 -0.82 19.75
CA SER A 203 -16.30 0.43 19.00
C SER A 203 -15.06 0.82 18.20
N CYS A 204 -13.98 0.03 18.22
CA CYS A 204 -12.73 0.36 17.53
C CYS A 204 -12.93 0.29 16.01
N LEU A 205 -12.79 1.43 15.33
CA LEU A 205 -12.84 1.50 13.87
C LEU A 205 -11.48 1.50 13.19
N LYS A 206 -10.51 2.13 13.84
CA LYS A 206 -9.17 2.27 13.29
C LYS A 206 -8.13 2.28 14.38
N LEU A 207 -6.93 1.89 14.00
CA LEU A 207 -5.72 2.07 14.78
C LEU A 207 -4.80 3.04 14.05
N LYS A 208 -4.20 3.96 14.80
CA LYS A 208 -3.18 4.88 14.28
C LYS A 208 -1.81 4.29 14.53
N TRP A 209 -0.91 4.44 13.57
CA TRP A 209 0.44 3.90 13.61
C TRP A 209 1.46 4.97 13.25
N ARG A 210 2.56 4.99 13.99
CA ARG A 210 3.82 5.64 13.62
C ARG A 210 4.97 4.69 13.91
N LEU A 211 5.62 4.25 12.85
CA LEU A 211 6.77 3.35 12.90
C LEU A 211 8.03 4.13 12.53
N THR A 212 8.99 4.21 13.43
CA THR A 212 10.35 4.66 13.14
C THR A 212 11.22 3.43 12.94
N LEU A 213 11.86 3.31 11.77
CA LEU A 213 12.88 2.32 11.50
C LEU A 213 14.26 2.96 11.66
N PHE A 214 15.12 2.31 12.45
CA PHE A 214 16.49 2.72 12.66
C PHE A 214 17.45 1.82 11.90
N GLN A 215 18.58 2.39 11.51
CA GLN A 215 19.67 1.73 10.81
C GLN A 215 21.00 2.11 11.46
N ASP A 216 22.02 1.29 11.24
CA ASP A 216 23.39 1.66 11.57
C ASP A 216 23.82 2.86 10.71
N SER A 217 24.37 3.89 11.35
CA SER A 217 24.73 5.13 10.65
C SER A 217 25.85 4.97 9.62
N LYS A 218 26.72 3.96 9.78
CA LYS A 218 27.88 3.70 8.91
C LYS A 218 27.55 2.65 7.84
N THR A 219 27.02 1.51 8.24
CA THR A 219 26.76 0.37 7.32
C THR A 219 25.41 0.43 6.64
N LYS A 220 24.49 1.26 7.15
CA LYS A 220 23.08 1.34 6.72
C LYS A 220 22.29 0.03 6.94
N ALA A 221 22.83 -0.92 7.70
CA ALA A 221 22.13 -2.14 8.04
C ALA A 221 20.91 -1.85 8.95
N PRO A 222 19.77 -2.55 8.78
CA PRO A 222 18.65 -2.45 9.71
C PRO A 222 19.09 -2.74 11.15
N ALA A 223 18.65 -1.93 12.12
CA ALA A 223 19.10 -2.05 13.50
C ALA A 223 17.94 -2.33 14.47
N SER A 224 16.99 -1.40 14.56
CA SER A 224 15.91 -1.46 15.53
C SER A 224 14.69 -0.69 15.06
N TYR A 225 13.61 -0.76 15.82
CA TYR A 225 12.41 0.02 15.55
C TYR A 225 11.86 0.69 16.81
N ARG A 226 11.01 1.70 16.57
CA ARG A 226 10.10 2.25 17.56
C ARG A 226 8.71 2.37 16.93
N LEU A 227 7.72 1.80 17.59
CA LEU A 227 6.33 1.72 17.16
C LEU A 227 5.45 2.46 18.17
N GLU A 228 4.88 3.56 17.73
CA GLU A 228 3.92 4.37 18.46
C GLU A 228 2.54 4.13 17.84
N GLY A 229 1.49 4.05 18.66
CA GLY A 229 0.14 3.88 18.09
C GLY A 229 -0.96 3.71 19.12
N SER A 230 -2.19 3.64 18.61
CA SER A 230 -3.41 3.52 19.41
C SER A 230 -3.45 2.25 20.28
N LEU A 231 -2.75 1.17 19.88
CA LEU A 231 -2.62 -0.05 20.67
C LEU A 231 -1.64 0.06 21.84
N PHE A 232 -0.76 1.07 21.81
CA PHE A 232 0.30 1.24 22.80
C PHE A 232 0.21 2.64 23.47
N PRO A 233 -0.94 2.96 24.12
CA PRO A 233 -1.17 4.31 24.65
C PRO A 233 -0.22 4.68 25.79
N ALA A 234 0.30 3.69 26.53
CA ALA A 234 1.21 3.89 27.65
C ALA A 234 2.65 4.23 27.22
N GLY A 235 3.02 3.98 25.96
CA GLY A 235 4.37 4.24 25.47
C GLY A 235 4.69 3.49 24.18
N ALA A 236 5.71 3.95 23.47
CA ALA A 236 6.16 3.31 22.25
C ALA A 236 6.73 1.91 22.53
N ARG A 237 6.36 0.94 21.71
CA ARG A 237 7.02 -0.37 21.66
C ARG A 237 8.33 -0.22 20.89
N ALA A 238 9.42 -0.80 21.37
CA ALA A 238 10.70 -0.74 20.69
C ALA A 238 11.40 -2.10 20.77
N GLY A 239 12.17 -2.45 19.74
CA GLY A 239 12.84 -3.74 19.67
C GLY A 239 13.74 -3.90 18.46
N ALA A 240 14.26 -5.10 18.28
CA ALA A 240 15.06 -5.47 17.13
C ALA A 240 14.21 -5.68 15.87
N LEU A 241 14.85 -5.59 14.71
CA LEU A 241 14.28 -5.92 13.41
C LEU A 241 14.88 -7.23 12.92
N THR A 242 14.04 -8.13 12.42
CA THR A 242 14.51 -9.34 11.73
C THR A 242 14.11 -9.25 10.26
N PRO A 243 15.07 -9.14 9.32
CA PRO A 243 14.76 -9.21 7.90
C PRO A 243 14.35 -10.65 7.54
N LEU A 244 13.31 -10.75 6.72
CA LEU A 244 12.76 -11.98 6.17
C LEU A 244 12.61 -11.81 4.66
N SER A 245 12.49 -12.92 3.94
CA SER A 245 12.30 -12.93 2.49
C SER A 245 11.10 -13.77 2.10
N GLY A 246 10.37 -13.27 1.11
CA GLY A 246 9.25 -13.95 0.50
C GLY A 246 7.92 -13.76 1.24
N THR A 247 6.85 -13.95 0.48
CA THR A 247 5.47 -14.11 0.92
C THR A 247 4.83 -15.22 0.08
N PRO A 248 3.64 -15.74 0.44
CA PRO A 248 2.95 -16.74 -0.38
C PRO A 248 2.67 -16.33 -1.83
N PHE A 249 2.64 -15.02 -2.12
CA PHE A 249 2.33 -14.47 -3.45
C PHE A 249 3.55 -13.83 -4.14
N ASP A 250 4.69 -13.72 -3.44
CA ASP A 250 5.90 -13.11 -3.98
C ASP A 250 7.14 -13.61 -3.24
N ALA A 251 7.89 -14.52 -3.86
CA ALA A 251 9.10 -15.10 -3.29
C ALA A 251 10.27 -14.09 -3.16
N ALA A 252 10.24 -13.00 -3.93
CA ALA A 252 11.28 -11.96 -3.91
C ALA A 252 10.94 -10.81 -2.93
N ALA A 253 9.76 -10.85 -2.29
CA ALA A 253 9.32 -9.82 -1.36
C ALA A 253 10.33 -9.63 -0.22
N GLN A 254 10.67 -8.37 0.07
CA GLN A 254 11.46 -8.02 1.24
C GLN A 254 10.51 -7.80 2.41
N VAL A 255 10.67 -8.58 3.47
CA VAL A 255 9.81 -8.53 4.66
C VAL A 255 10.65 -8.15 5.88
N VAL A 256 10.08 -7.40 6.81
CA VAL A 256 10.69 -7.14 8.11
C VAL A 256 9.73 -7.55 9.22
N ARG A 257 10.25 -8.28 10.20
CA ARG A 257 9.54 -8.64 11.43
C ARG A 257 9.96 -7.71 12.57
N LEU A 258 8.97 -7.12 13.24
CA LEU A 258 9.16 -6.28 14.43
C LEU A 258 9.15 -7.15 15.68
N GLU A 259 10.34 -7.47 16.21
CA GLU A 259 10.49 -8.38 17.35
C GLU A 259 9.80 -7.85 18.61
N LEU A 260 9.17 -8.72 19.38
CA LEU A 260 8.58 -8.38 20.68
C LEU A 260 9.67 -7.92 21.66
N PRO A 261 9.43 -6.87 22.47
CA PRO A 261 10.27 -6.59 23.64
C PRO A 261 10.35 -7.81 24.56
N ASP A 262 11.45 -7.98 25.28
CA ASP A 262 11.69 -9.20 26.08
C ASP A 262 10.59 -9.47 27.13
N ALA A 263 10.03 -8.42 27.72
CA ALA A 263 8.92 -8.55 28.67
C ALA A 263 7.65 -9.12 28.01
N GLU A 264 7.32 -8.67 26.78
CA GLU A 264 6.20 -9.20 25.98
C GLU A 264 6.50 -10.61 25.48
N ARG A 265 7.75 -10.87 25.06
CA ARG A 265 8.22 -12.20 24.67
C ARG A 265 8.09 -13.22 25.81
N ALA A 266 8.40 -12.83 27.05
CA ALA A 266 8.20 -13.68 28.23
C ALA A 266 6.72 -13.89 28.57
N ALA A 267 5.83 -12.96 28.21
CA ALA A 267 4.38 -13.17 28.29
C ALA A 267 3.86 -14.10 27.19
N TYR A 268 4.44 -14.03 25.99
CA TYR A 268 4.17 -14.93 24.86
C TYR A 268 4.39 -16.40 25.23
N VAL A 269 5.54 -16.71 25.82
CA VAL A 269 5.88 -18.07 26.27
C VAL A 269 4.90 -18.60 27.33
N ARG A 270 4.19 -17.71 28.04
CA ARG A 270 3.22 -18.05 29.10
C ARG A 270 1.77 -18.10 28.62
N GLY A 271 1.52 -18.21 27.32
CA GLY A 271 0.17 -18.36 26.75
C GLY A 271 -0.68 -17.09 26.73
N LYS A 272 -0.08 -15.92 26.99
CA LYS A 272 -0.69 -14.58 26.82
C LYS A 272 -0.04 -13.87 25.63
N SER A 273 -0.04 -14.54 24.48
CA SER A 273 0.74 -14.17 23.29
C SER A 273 0.32 -12.84 22.69
N VAL A 274 1.26 -11.92 22.50
CA VAL A 274 1.16 -10.85 21.50
C VAL A 274 2.03 -11.29 20.34
N GLU A 275 1.51 -11.29 19.11
CA GLU A 275 2.28 -11.74 17.95
C GLU A 275 3.21 -10.62 17.41
N PRO A 276 4.35 -10.96 16.80
CA PRO A 276 5.19 -9.99 16.13
C PRO A 276 4.48 -9.43 14.88
N ILE A 277 4.74 -8.15 14.58
CA ILE A 277 4.21 -7.51 13.38
C ILE A 277 5.15 -7.78 12.21
N HIS A 278 4.58 -8.16 11.07
CA HIS A 278 5.29 -8.37 9.83
C HIS A 278 4.92 -7.27 8.82
N LEU A 279 5.93 -6.71 8.15
CA LEU A 279 5.74 -5.65 7.16
C LEU A 279 6.49 -6.03 5.88
N MET A 280 5.77 -6.07 4.76
CA MET A 280 6.36 -6.19 3.43
C MET A 280 6.73 -4.81 2.89
N ARG A 281 7.93 -4.68 2.33
CA ARG A 281 8.34 -3.47 1.61
C ARG A 281 7.67 -3.43 0.24
N GLY A 282 6.91 -2.36 -0.02
CA GLY A 282 6.41 -2.05 -1.36
C GLY A 282 7.49 -1.37 -2.21
N ASP A 283 8.00 -0.25 -1.68
CA ASP A 283 9.18 0.46 -2.15
C ASP A 283 9.87 1.14 -0.95
N GLU A 284 10.77 2.10 -1.18
CA GLU A 284 11.42 2.88 -0.11
C GLU A 284 10.47 3.77 0.74
N ASN A 285 9.24 3.99 0.27
CA ASN A 285 8.27 4.92 0.85
C ASN A 285 7.00 4.23 1.39
N VAL A 286 6.71 2.99 1.00
CA VAL A 286 5.48 2.29 1.39
C VAL A 286 5.79 0.92 1.98
N LEU A 287 5.21 0.63 3.13
CA LEU A 287 5.22 -0.68 3.80
C LEU A 287 3.80 -1.23 3.89
N PHE A 288 3.61 -2.52 3.71
CA PHE A 288 2.31 -3.20 3.86
C PHE A 288 2.34 -4.15 5.04
N PHE A 289 1.29 -4.15 5.87
CA PHE A 289 1.14 -5.13 6.94
C PHE A 289 0.83 -6.52 6.38
N LEU A 290 1.45 -7.53 6.99
CA LEU A 290 1.17 -8.93 6.75
C LEU A 290 0.51 -9.57 7.99
N ASP A 291 -0.29 -10.60 7.75
CA ASP A 291 -0.72 -11.53 8.80
C ASP A 291 0.38 -12.54 9.16
N ASN A 292 0.09 -13.43 10.11
CA ASN A 292 1.04 -14.46 10.55
C ASN A 292 1.30 -15.55 9.48
N GLY A 293 0.47 -15.62 8.43
CA GLY A 293 0.69 -16.45 7.26
C GLY A 293 1.44 -15.73 6.13
N GLY A 294 1.89 -14.48 6.34
CA GLY A 294 2.56 -13.68 5.33
C GLY A 294 1.64 -13.13 4.24
N LYS A 295 0.31 -13.17 4.43
CA LYS A 295 -0.65 -12.57 3.49
C LYS A 295 -0.83 -11.09 3.80
N LEU A 296 -1.14 -10.28 2.78
CA LEU A 296 -1.45 -8.87 2.97
C LEU A 296 -2.73 -8.71 3.80
N GLY A 297 -2.71 -7.74 4.72
CA GLY A 297 -3.93 -7.35 5.41
C GLY A 297 -4.93 -6.71 4.44
N LEU A 298 -6.20 -7.12 4.53
CA LEU A 298 -7.27 -6.60 3.69
C LEU A 298 -7.94 -5.40 4.34
N GLY A 299 -7.82 -4.25 3.68
CA GLY A 299 -8.45 -3.01 4.09
C GLY A 299 -9.97 -3.04 3.96
N ASN A 300 -10.57 -1.90 4.26
CA ASN A 300 -11.96 -1.59 3.99
C ASN A 300 -12.05 -0.26 3.24
N ARG A 301 -13.27 0.26 3.09
CA ARG A 301 -13.52 1.51 2.37
C ARG A 301 -12.81 2.73 2.96
N ASP A 302 -12.51 2.72 4.25
CA ASP A 302 -11.98 3.87 4.99
C ASP A 302 -10.50 3.73 5.36
N PHE A 303 -10.01 2.51 5.60
CA PHE A 303 -8.66 2.26 6.07
C PHE A 303 -8.06 1.06 5.35
N ASN A 304 -6.74 1.06 5.20
CA ASN A 304 -6.01 -0.01 4.54
C ASN A 304 -4.80 -0.43 5.38
N TYR A 305 -4.07 -1.43 4.91
CA TYR A 305 -2.96 -2.04 5.63
C TYR A 305 -1.61 -1.52 5.13
N ALA A 306 -1.50 -0.23 4.81
CA ALA A 306 -0.26 0.40 4.36
C ALA A 306 0.22 1.51 5.32
N LEU A 307 1.54 1.60 5.49
CA LEU A 307 2.25 2.70 6.15
C LEU A 307 3.02 3.50 5.11
N ASN A 308 2.91 4.83 5.19
CA ASN A 308 3.48 5.78 4.25
C ASN A 308 4.63 6.53 4.92
N ARG A 309 5.76 6.64 4.23
CA ARG A 309 6.91 7.41 4.71
C ARG A 309 6.54 8.88 4.85
N ARG A 310 6.93 9.48 5.97
CA ARG A 310 6.86 10.92 6.21
C ARG A 310 7.97 11.61 5.41
N LEU A 311 7.57 12.26 4.32
CA LEU A 311 8.50 13.03 3.46
C LEU A 311 8.85 14.41 4.04
N LYS A 312 8.06 14.90 5.00
CA LYS A 312 8.32 16.17 5.72
C LYS A 312 8.03 15.98 7.22
N PRO A 313 8.84 16.61 8.10
CA PRO A 313 8.52 16.74 9.52
C PRO A 313 7.15 17.36 9.75
#